data_AF-A0A9D7NGE0-F1
#
_entry.id   AF-A0A9D7NGE0-F1
#
_cell.length_a   1.000
_cell.length_b   1.000
_cell.length_c   1.000
_cell.angle_alpha   90.00
_cell.angle_beta   90.00
_cell.angle_gamma   90.00
#
_symmetry.space_group_name_H-M   'P 1'
#
loop_
_entity.id
_entity.type
_entity.pdbx_description
1 polymer ?
#
loop_
_entity_poly.entity_id
_entity_poly.type
_entity_poly.pdbx_seq_one_letter_code
_entity_poly.pdbx_strand_id
1 'polypeptide(L)'
;MDGLIPDGLLGNFYQMTTTTYFKKHLQDRGKKVLETPILVEVVYGLISRDCKGMGICKISAVTSNTPQRSNSLCGSSLAYLKKVKDNLLRFDFLRETISEEQFALRFSSGVFYMEEPFYFSSELSELLGLEFVCIAEGEYLLSYTVQFVGLEF
;
A
#
# COMPACT_ATOMS: atom_id res chain seq x y z
N MET A 1 2.73 -63.02 -12.18
CA MET A 1 3.04 -62.84 -10.76
C MET A 1 2.83 -61.38 -10.45
N ASP A 2 1.81 -61.17 -9.62
CA ASP A 2 1.27 -59.90 -9.12
C ASP A 2 2.19 -59.18 -8.13
N GLY A 3 1.88 -57.91 -7.88
CA GLY A 3 2.28 -57.12 -6.70
C GLY A 3 2.77 -55.71 -7.08
N LEU A 4 1.91 -54.71 -7.32
CA LEU A 4 1.15 -53.83 -6.39
C LEU A 4 1.98 -52.79 -5.60
N ILE A 5 2.10 -51.60 -6.24
CA ILE A 5 1.90 -50.17 -5.82
C ILE A 5 2.56 -49.54 -4.55
N PRO A 6 2.58 -48.18 -4.41
CA PRO A 6 3.81 -47.37 -4.30
C PRO A 6 3.82 -46.46 -3.06
N ASP A 7 4.83 -45.60 -2.89
CA ASP A 7 4.83 -44.36 -2.09
C ASP A 7 6.21 -43.73 -2.29
N GLY A 8 6.47 -42.43 -2.46
CA GLY A 8 5.71 -41.19 -2.35
C GLY A 8 6.73 -40.03 -2.48
N LEU A 9 6.26 -38.79 -2.28
CA LEU A 9 7.00 -37.51 -2.21
C LEU A 9 7.11 -36.75 -3.56
N LEU A 10 6.15 -35.86 -3.85
CA LEU A 10 6.11 -34.41 -3.49
C LEU A 10 6.81 -33.56 -4.58
N GLY A 11 6.20 -32.57 -5.22
CA GLY A 11 4.87 -32.00 -5.05
C GLY A 11 4.64 -30.86 -6.06
N ASN A 12 3.39 -30.76 -6.50
CA ASN A 12 2.57 -29.56 -6.78
C ASN A 12 3.15 -28.47 -7.71
N PHE A 13 2.60 -28.33 -8.92
CA PHE A 13 1.42 -27.50 -9.21
C PHE A 13 1.57 -26.07 -8.66
N TYR A 14 2.25 -25.19 -9.41
CA TYR A 14 1.95 -23.77 -9.31
C TYR A 14 0.67 -23.51 -10.13
N GLN A 15 -0.45 -23.72 -9.45
CA GLN A 15 -1.74 -23.21 -9.86
C GLN A 15 -1.68 -21.69 -9.94
N MET A 16 -2.23 -21.16 -11.02
CA MET A 16 -2.67 -19.77 -11.10
C MET A 16 -3.53 -19.44 -9.88
N THR A 17 -3.09 -18.55 -9.00
CA THR A 17 -3.99 -17.89 -8.05
C THR A 17 -4.56 -16.65 -8.72
N THR A 18 -5.51 -16.91 -9.61
CA THR A 18 -6.52 -15.90 -9.96
C THR A 18 -7.39 -15.72 -8.73
N THR A 19 -7.19 -14.65 -7.97
CA THR A 19 -8.16 -14.25 -6.95
C THR A 19 -8.51 -12.78 -7.17
N THR A 20 -9.38 -12.56 -8.15
CA THR A 20 -10.27 -11.40 -8.15
C THR A 20 -11.29 -11.61 -7.02
N TYR A 21 -11.62 -10.58 -6.23
CA TYR A 21 -12.99 -10.06 -5.99
C TYR A 21 -12.99 -9.03 -4.86
N PHE A 22 -13.33 -7.78 -5.19
CA PHE A 22 -14.34 -7.04 -4.44
C PHE A 22 -15.46 -6.59 -5.39
N LYS A 23 -16.67 -6.71 -4.85
CA LYS A 23 -17.97 -6.72 -5.52
C LYS A 23 -18.42 -5.29 -5.79
N LYS A 24 -18.72 -5.00 -7.06
CA LYS A 24 -19.32 -3.75 -7.52
C LYS A 24 -20.73 -3.60 -6.93
N HIS A 25 -20.90 -2.70 -5.96
CA HIS A 25 -22.17 -1.99 -5.77
C HIS A 25 -21.89 -0.50 -5.94
N LEU A 26 -21.81 -0.07 -7.20
CA LEU A 26 -21.97 1.35 -7.54
C LEU A 26 -23.45 1.69 -7.32
N GLN A 27 -23.78 2.17 -6.13
CA GLN A 27 -24.85 3.14 -6.01
C GLN A 27 -24.17 4.52 -6.01
N ASP A 28 -24.04 5.07 -7.20
CA ASP A 28 -23.63 6.44 -7.43
C ASP A 28 -24.65 7.39 -6.79
N ARG A 29 -24.50 7.62 -5.49
CA ARG A 29 -25.22 8.65 -4.74
C ARG A 29 -24.37 9.91 -4.73
N GLY A 30 -24.07 10.47 -5.90
CA GLY A 30 -23.73 11.89 -6.09
C GLY A 30 -22.73 12.49 -5.08
N LYS A 31 -21.77 11.71 -4.59
CA LYS A 31 -20.74 12.18 -3.66
C LYS A 31 -19.59 12.64 -4.54
N LYS A 32 -19.28 13.93 -4.51
CA LYS A 32 -18.16 14.54 -5.25
C LYS A 32 -16.89 13.70 -4.99
N VAL A 33 -16.50 12.92 -5.99
CA VAL A 33 -15.19 12.28 -6.03
C VAL A 33 -14.18 13.42 -6.10
N LEU A 34 -13.21 13.45 -5.18
CA LEU A 34 -12.08 14.35 -5.32
C LEU A 34 -11.25 13.86 -6.51
N GLU A 35 -11.32 14.57 -7.64
CA GLU A 35 -10.33 14.42 -8.73
C GLU A 35 -8.93 14.90 -8.30
N THR A 36 -8.87 15.65 -7.20
CA THR A 36 -7.64 16.22 -6.66
C THR A 36 -6.92 15.25 -5.72
N PRO A 37 -5.59 15.06 -5.89
CA PRO A 37 -4.78 14.29 -4.95
C PRO A 37 -4.88 14.82 -3.52
N ILE A 38 -4.87 13.90 -2.55
CA ILE A 38 -4.91 14.21 -1.13
C ILE A 38 -3.50 14.08 -0.57
N LEU A 39 -3.02 15.08 0.16
CA LEU A 39 -1.75 14.98 0.86
C LEU A 39 -1.94 14.11 2.11
N VAL A 40 -1.13 13.06 2.23
CA VAL A 40 -1.15 12.15 3.37
C VAL A 40 0.24 12.03 4.00
N GLU A 41 0.29 11.80 5.30
CA GLU A 41 1.47 11.26 5.96
C GLU A 41 1.37 9.73 5.96
N VAL A 42 2.44 9.07 5.51
CA VAL A 42 2.61 7.62 5.56
C VAL A 42 3.67 7.30 6.60
N VAL A 43 3.27 6.61 7.67
CA VAL A 43 4.16 6.06 8.68
C VAL A 43 4.49 4.64 8.28
N TYR A 44 5.78 4.32 8.21
CA TYR A 44 6.22 3.01 7.77
C TYR A 44 6.21 1.98 8.90
N GLY A 45 6.19 0.70 8.52
CA GLY A 45 6.20 -0.42 9.46
C GLY A 45 4.96 -1.29 9.35
N LEU A 46 4.69 -2.05 10.40
CA LEU A 46 3.55 -2.97 10.48
C LEU A 46 2.70 -2.62 11.69
N ILE A 47 1.39 -2.50 11.49
CA ILE A 47 0.47 -2.18 12.60
C ILE A 47 0.46 -3.31 13.64
N SER A 48 0.62 -4.56 13.19
CA SER A 48 0.67 -5.73 14.06
C SER A 48 1.93 -5.82 14.94
N ARG A 49 2.97 -5.02 14.63
CA ARG A 49 4.29 -5.07 15.30
C ARG A 49 4.76 -3.72 15.81
N ASP A 50 3.84 -2.86 16.23
CA ASP A 50 4.17 -1.52 16.79
C ASP A 50 5.05 -0.71 15.81
N CYS A 51 4.63 -0.70 14.54
CA CYS A 51 5.32 -0.07 13.42
C CYS A 51 6.75 -0.59 13.12
N LYS A 52 7.11 -1.79 13.58
CA LYS A 52 8.36 -2.47 13.19
C LYS A 52 8.15 -3.37 11.97
N GLY A 53 9.07 -3.33 11.01
CA GLY A 53 9.05 -4.16 9.79
C GLY A 53 8.92 -3.36 8.49
N MET A 54 8.63 -4.08 7.39
CA MET A 54 8.56 -3.56 6.03
C MET A 54 7.11 -3.48 5.55
N GLY A 55 6.61 -2.25 5.41
CA GLY A 55 5.24 -1.99 4.97
C GLY A 55 4.77 -0.60 5.40
N ILE A 56 3.45 -0.47 5.51
CA ILE A 56 2.79 0.75 5.98
C ILE A 56 2.11 0.47 7.32
N CYS A 57 2.45 1.27 8.33
CA CYS A 57 1.86 1.18 9.65
C CYS A 57 0.61 2.05 9.79
N LYS A 58 0.64 3.25 9.19
CA LYS A 58 -0.45 4.22 9.28
C LYS A 58 -0.45 5.16 8.07
N ILE A 59 -1.65 5.58 7.66
CA ILE A 59 -1.85 6.67 6.71
C ILE A 59 -2.83 7.66 7.32
N SER A 60 -2.46 8.95 7.31
CA SER A 60 -3.32 10.03 7.84
C SER A 60 -3.40 11.17 6.83
N ALA A 61 -4.60 11.70 6.58
CA ALA A 61 -4.77 12.89 5.76
C ALA A 61 -4.17 14.12 6.49
N VAL A 62 -3.46 14.97 5.74
CA VAL A 62 -2.89 16.21 6.28
C VAL A 62 -3.93 17.32 6.17
N THR A 63 -4.58 17.67 7.28
CA THR A 63 -5.74 18.59 7.28
C THR A 63 -5.43 20.04 7.69
N SER A 64 -4.25 20.37 8.21
CA SER A 64 -3.83 21.76 8.49
C SER A 64 -2.34 21.91 8.87
N ASN A 65 -1.81 23.15 8.71
CA ASN A 65 -0.43 23.67 8.55
C ASN A 65 0.74 23.20 9.44
N THR A 66 0.66 22.09 10.15
CA THR A 66 1.80 21.54 10.87
C THR A 66 2.14 20.19 10.27
N PRO A 67 3.26 20.05 9.53
CA PRO A 67 3.81 18.73 9.32
C PRO A 67 4.18 18.21 10.71
N GLN A 68 3.32 17.36 11.28
CA GLN A 68 3.73 16.52 12.38
C GLN A 68 4.78 15.60 11.76
N ARG A 69 6.06 16.00 11.80
CA ARG A 69 7.12 15.02 11.70
C ARG A 69 6.85 14.06 12.83
N SER A 70 6.34 12.87 12.51
CA SER A 70 6.21 11.84 13.51
C SER A 70 7.61 11.66 14.11
N ASN A 71 7.77 11.92 15.41
CA ASN A 71 8.98 11.53 16.16
C ASN A 71 9.02 9.98 16.33
N SER A 72 8.35 9.25 15.43
CA SER A 72 8.34 7.80 15.46
C SER A 72 9.69 7.32 14.95
N LEU A 73 10.30 6.41 15.70
CA LEU A 73 11.53 5.72 15.29
C LEU A 73 11.36 4.99 13.95
N CYS A 74 10.12 4.77 13.51
CA CYS A 74 9.76 4.01 12.32
C CYS A 74 9.91 4.84 11.04
N GLY A 75 9.96 6.17 11.17
CA GLY A 75 10.03 7.12 10.06
C GLY A 75 8.68 7.33 9.38
N SER A 76 8.50 8.52 8.81
CA SER A 76 7.35 8.86 7.97
C SER A 76 7.77 9.72 6.79
N SER A 77 6.91 9.81 5.80
CA SER A 77 7.03 10.76 4.69
C SER A 77 5.67 11.28 4.27
N LEU A 78 5.69 12.33 3.47
CA LEU A 78 4.49 12.86 2.84
C LEU A 78 4.33 12.27 1.44
N ALA A 79 3.09 11.98 1.06
CA ALA A 79 2.75 11.53 -0.28
C ALA A 79 1.45 12.16 -0.77
N TYR A 80 1.35 12.39 -2.07
CA TYR A 80 0.06 12.62 -2.70
C TYR A 80 -0.60 11.29 -3.00
N LEU A 81 -1.76 11.03 -2.41
CA LEU A 81 -2.58 9.88 -2.69
C LEU A 81 -3.69 10.28 -3.68
N LYS A 82 -3.78 9.57 -4.80
CA LYS A 82 -4.79 9.83 -5.83
C LYS A 82 -5.36 8.54 -6.39
N LYS A 83 -6.62 8.64 -6.83
CA LYS A 83 -7.28 7.60 -7.63
C LYS A 83 -6.90 7.80 -9.09
N VAL A 84 -6.25 6.80 -9.69
CA VAL A 84 -5.85 6.82 -11.11
C VAL A 84 -6.97 6.28 -12.00
N LYS A 85 -7.62 5.19 -11.56
CA LYS A 85 -8.80 4.57 -12.18
C LYS A 85 -9.60 3.82 -11.11
N ASP A 86 -10.73 3.22 -11.47
CA ASP A 86 -11.70 2.64 -10.51
C ASP A 86 -11.11 1.69 -9.46
N ASN A 87 -10.02 0.99 -9.78
CA ASN A 87 -9.34 0.07 -8.87
C ASN A 87 -7.81 0.26 -8.87
N LEU A 88 -7.34 1.50 -9.06
CA LEU A 88 -5.90 1.78 -9.00
C LEU A 88 -5.70 3.07 -8.22
N LEU A 89 -4.99 2.94 -7.10
CA LEU A 89 -4.52 4.06 -6.32
C LEU A 89 -3.04 4.25 -6.56
N ARG A 90 -2.59 5.50 -6.40
CA ARG A 90 -1.19 5.86 -6.51
C ARG A 90 -0.77 6.77 -5.39
N PHE A 91 0.33 6.42 -4.74
CA PHE A 91 1.10 7.35 -3.92
C PHE A 91 2.20 7.95 -4.78
N ASP A 92 2.33 9.27 -4.74
CA ASP A 92 3.52 10.00 -5.16
C ASP A 92 4.20 10.55 -3.91
N PHE A 93 5.14 9.78 -3.34
CA PHE A 93 5.91 10.16 -2.15
C PHE A 93 6.85 11.31 -2.47
N LEU A 94 6.81 12.38 -1.67
CA LEU A 94 7.68 13.55 -1.81
C LEU A 94 9.10 13.18 -1.41
N ARG A 95 10.01 13.13 -2.39
CA ARG A 95 11.40 12.66 -2.23
C ARG A 95 12.14 13.38 -1.10
N GLU A 96 11.92 14.68 -0.97
CA GLU A 96 12.52 15.56 0.04
C GLU A 96 12.05 15.27 1.49
N THR A 97 10.94 14.56 1.65
CA THR A 97 10.40 14.19 2.97
C THR A 97 10.80 12.79 3.41
N ILE A 98 11.39 12.00 2.51
CA ILE A 98 11.91 10.66 2.81
C ILE A 98 13.33 10.82 3.36
N SER A 99 13.57 10.43 4.62
CA SER A 99 14.93 10.44 5.16
C SER A 99 15.85 9.46 4.41
N GLU A 100 17.15 9.68 4.45
CA GLU A 100 18.13 8.83 3.77
C GLU A 100 18.05 7.37 4.23
N GLU A 101 17.88 7.15 5.54
CA GLU A 101 17.67 5.83 6.14
C GLU A 101 16.44 5.14 5.55
N GLN A 102 15.32 5.87 5.48
CA GLN A 102 14.06 5.33 4.98
C GLN A 102 14.13 5.04 3.48
N PHE A 103 14.82 5.88 2.72
CA PHE A 103 15.07 5.63 1.31
C PHE A 103 15.91 4.37 1.10
N ALA A 104 17.05 4.27 1.80
CA ALA A 104 17.93 3.11 1.71
C ALA A 104 17.19 1.82 2.06
N LEU A 105 16.37 1.85 3.10
CA LEU A 105 15.66 0.67 3.59
C LEU A 105 14.47 0.27 2.71
N ARG A 106 13.66 1.22 2.23
CA ARG A 106 12.32 0.92 1.65
C ARG A 106 12.16 1.25 0.18
N PHE A 107 13.04 2.07 -0.38
CA PHE A 107 12.87 2.61 -1.72
C PHE A 107 14.09 2.43 -2.62
N SER A 108 15.22 1.92 -2.12
CA SER A 108 16.45 1.83 -2.92
C SER A 108 16.49 0.62 -3.86
N SER A 109 15.72 -0.43 -3.55
CA SER A 109 15.70 -1.70 -4.29
C SER A 109 14.89 -1.65 -5.60
N GLY A 110 14.13 -0.59 -5.84
CA GLY A 110 13.16 -0.55 -6.96
C GLY A 110 11.79 -1.15 -6.63
N VAL A 111 11.63 -1.76 -5.45
CA VAL A 111 10.37 -2.33 -4.98
C VAL A 111 10.03 -1.85 -3.57
N PHE A 112 8.75 -1.58 -3.33
CA PHE A 112 8.21 -1.35 -2.00
C PHE A 112 7.57 -2.63 -1.49
N TYR A 113 8.01 -3.09 -0.33
CA TYR A 113 7.58 -4.37 0.24
C TYR A 113 6.50 -4.17 1.30
N MET A 114 5.39 -4.90 1.17
CA MET A 114 4.31 -5.01 2.16
C MET A 114 4.34 -6.40 2.79
N GLU A 115 4.82 -6.53 4.03
CA GLU A 115 4.80 -7.80 4.78
C GLU A 115 3.39 -8.25 5.18
N GLU A 116 2.45 -7.32 5.30
CA GLU A 116 1.07 -7.61 5.70
C GLU A 116 0.10 -6.69 4.94
N PRO A 117 -1.17 -7.10 4.77
CA PRO A 117 -2.17 -6.22 4.19
C PRO A 117 -2.43 -5.01 5.08
N PHE A 118 -2.51 -3.84 4.47
CA PHE A 118 -2.84 -2.59 5.15
C PHE A 118 -4.24 -2.10 4.75
N TYR A 119 -5.10 -1.91 5.75
CA TYR A 119 -6.46 -1.42 5.58
C TYR A 119 -6.53 0.08 5.84
N PHE A 120 -7.19 0.81 4.94
CA PHE A 120 -7.38 2.24 5.11
C PHE A 120 -8.40 2.49 6.22
N SER A 121 -8.24 3.61 6.92
CA SER A 121 -9.30 4.07 7.83
C SER A 121 -10.59 4.36 7.04
N SER A 122 -11.73 4.33 7.73
CA SER A 122 -13.01 4.72 7.14
C SER A 122 -12.96 6.15 6.63
N GLU A 123 -12.36 7.06 7.40
CA GLU A 123 -12.17 8.46 7.02
C GLU A 123 -11.38 8.60 5.70
N LEU A 124 -10.25 7.91 5.57
CA LEU A 124 -9.43 7.98 4.35
C LEU A 124 -10.15 7.36 3.15
N SER A 125 -10.86 6.24 3.37
CA SER A 125 -11.67 5.60 2.33
C SER A 125 -12.79 6.53 1.85
N GLU A 126 -13.48 7.18 2.78
CA GLU A 126 -14.53 8.16 2.48
C GLU A 126 -14.02 9.39 1.73
N LEU A 127 -12.82 9.87 2.08
CA LEU A 127 -12.15 10.98 1.38
C LEU A 127 -11.83 10.62 -0.09
N LEU A 128 -11.52 9.35 -0.35
CA LEU A 128 -11.29 8.83 -1.71
C LEU A 128 -12.58 8.46 -2.44
N GLY A 129 -13.74 8.51 -1.77
CA GLY A 129 -15.00 8.05 -2.32
C GLY A 129 -15.02 6.54 -2.58
N LEU A 130 -14.27 5.77 -1.78
CA LEU A 130 -14.14 4.31 -1.90
C LEU A 130 -14.68 3.64 -0.64
N GLU A 131 -15.18 2.42 -0.80
CA GLU A 131 -15.57 1.55 0.31
C GLU A 131 -14.49 0.48 0.49
N PHE A 132 -14.00 0.32 1.73
CA PHE A 132 -13.05 -0.74 2.13
C PHE A 132 -11.79 -0.84 1.25
N VAL A 133 -10.88 0.14 1.37
CA VAL A 133 -9.60 0.11 0.65
C VAL A 133 -8.56 -0.70 1.41
N CYS A 134 -7.88 -1.61 0.71
CA CYS A 134 -6.82 -2.45 1.25
C CYS A 134 -5.64 -2.50 0.27
N ILE A 135 -4.42 -2.36 0.79
CA ILE A 135 -3.17 -2.69 0.09
C ILE A 135 -2.83 -4.12 0.49
N ALA A 136 -2.69 -5.03 -0.47
CA ALA A 136 -2.33 -6.41 -0.19
C ALA A 136 -0.86 -6.54 0.26
N GLU A 137 -0.52 -7.70 0.82
CA GLU A 137 0.88 -8.09 0.98
C GLU A 137 1.53 -8.33 -0.40
N GLY A 138 2.84 -8.11 -0.49
CA GLY A 138 3.61 -8.36 -1.70
C GLY A 138 4.61 -7.25 -2.05
N GLU A 139 5.12 -7.35 -3.27
CA GLU A 139 6.10 -6.42 -3.83
C GLU A 139 5.45 -5.51 -4.86
N TYR A 140 5.69 -4.21 -4.71
CA TYR A 140 5.15 -3.19 -5.58
C TYR A 140 6.27 -2.43 -6.28
N LEU A 141 6.21 -2.36 -7.60
CA LEU A 141 7.21 -1.65 -8.39
C LEU A 141 7.19 -0.15 -8.09
N LEU A 142 8.38 0.41 -7.92
CA LEU A 142 8.57 1.84 -7.73
C LEU A 142 8.91 2.52 -9.05
N SER A 143 8.35 3.71 -9.24
CA SER A 143 8.74 4.64 -10.29
C SER A 143 9.46 5.84 -9.66
N TYR A 144 10.44 6.40 -10.36
CA TYR A 144 11.25 7.49 -9.82
C TYR A 144 11.22 8.69 -10.74
N THR A 145 11.08 9.86 -10.14
CA THR A 145 11.34 11.16 -10.75
C THR A 145 12.25 11.95 -9.82
N VAL A 146 12.65 13.15 -10.22
CA VAL A 146 13.44 14.05 -9.37
C VAL A 146 12.70 14.39 -8.07
N GLN A 147 11.37 14.58 -8.14
CA GLN A 147 10.56 15.07 -7.03
C GLN A 147 9.83 13.96 -6.27
N PHE A 148 9.55 12.83 -6.93
CA PHE A 148 8.65 11.81 -6.41
C PHE A 148 9.20 10.40 -6.53
N VAL A 149 8.85 9.57 -5.55
CA VAL A 149 8.86 8.11 -5.68
C VAL A 149 7.40 7.65 -5.79
N GLY A 150 7.03 7.05 -6.91
CA GLY A 150 5.68 6.63 -7.22
C GLY A 150 5.43 5.16 -6.93
N LEU A 151 4.30 4.86 -6.30
CA LEU A 151 3.86 3.51 -5.91
C LEU A 151 2.38 3.33 -6.33
N GLU A 152 2.08 2.29 -7.11
CA GLU A 152 0.72 1.97 -7.58
C GLU A 152 0.25 0.62 -7.00
N PHE A 153 -1.02 0.54 -6.62
CA PHE A 153 -1.66 -0.68 -6.07
C PHE A 153 -3.17 -0.71 -6.35
#